data_AF-A0A971P4D1-F1
#
_entry.id   AF-A0A971P4D1-F1
#
_cell.length_a   1.000
_cell.length_b   1.000
_cell.length_c   1.000
_cell.angle_alpha   90.00
_cell.angle_beta   90.00
_cell.angle_gamma   90.00
#
_symmetry.space_group_name_H-M   'P 1'
#
loop_
_entity.id
_entity.type
_entity.pdbx_description
1 polymer ?
#
loop_
_entity_poly.entity_id
_entity_poly.type
_entity_poly.pdbx_seq_one_letter_code
_entity_poly.pdbx_strand_id
1 'polypeptide(L)'
;MKSTRMALWLTVTMSAVMAVGVSFGQVHFNDGGIWEINYQINNNVHIDQGDEFAETKTTVDIVEGGRIPEGNWRDPFCFLAYNQSTASVSGGQVGYLYAYDSSTANISGGSVDFLDTYSTSTANVSGGNVDGLWAYDSSTVDISGGSVGGFHAWNLRSDSESRINITGGSVGSIRAGIDVVDNQRFSLTRNLILSDLAAYGVQAATGTVNNVSLDHIFTYNSSTAEISGGSVLYLYANDTSTVNITGGSVGFLTTYNTSIAHISGGSMDHLWAYDSSMVDISVSMNQLEARDTSTVSLSGGNMSQLYAHDNSMVDIFSGTVNTLEAYENSSVRISGGRIGGTSYWQSLFAHDNSTVEISGGDVSKLDVSDLRSDSGSRINITGGSVETIQANVRLVGNDHFSFTGSVSDLAGYGVQAAEGTVGNVRLGVLASDSSTVGIAGGSVHGGIQAYDTSTANITGGSVDWLNANESSMVNISSGTVYRLSALDGSESEISGGSVDEISVYDNSTVNISGGSITGEWGELKAYGSSTVNVSAGSVRSLGAWNGGTINLSGGDVGTLRANQFSTVTFLGLDFVLGEGLEWGEGYELIGTGILSGQWLNGARWHTDIEVNHTTATILLIPEPVTLVLLGLGGLALRVKKRR
;
A
#
# COMPACT_ATOMS: atom_id res chain seq x y z
N MET A 1 23.90 -48.19 -42.15
CA MET A 1 22.91 -49.29 -42.02
C MET A 1 22.24 -49.12 -40.67
N LYS A 2 20.96 -48.79 -40.48
CA LYS A 2 19.79 -48.53 -41.34
C LYS A 2 19.17 -47.19 -40.88
N SER A 3 18.84 -46.27 -41.80
CA SER A 3 17.94 -45.15 -41.47
C SER A 3 16.50 -45.66 -41.57
N THR A 4 15.74 -45.65 -40.48
CA THR A 4 14.33 -46.08 -40.51
C THR A 4 13.48 -44.88 -40.90
N ARG A 5 13.28 -44.67 -42.21
CA ARG A 5 12.26 -43.73 -42.71
C ARG A 5 10.88 -44.35 -42.55
N MET A 6 10.06 -43.78 -41.67
CA MET A 6 8.68 -44.23 -41.47
C MET A 6 7.72 -43.45 -42.37
N ALA A 7 7.43 -43.99 -43.56
CA ALA A 7 6.25 -43.63 -44.32
C ALA A 7 5.08 -44.49 -43.81
N LEU A 8 4.20 -43.89 -42.99
CA LEU A 8 3.08 -44.60 -42.37
C LEU A 8 1.89 -44.71 -43.35
N TRP A 9 1.80 -45.84 -44.06
CA TRP A 9 0.51 -46.45 -44.36
C TRP A 9 0.26 -47.52 -43.28
N LEU A 10 -0.68 -47.23 -42.40
CA LEU A 10 -0.95 -47.90 -41.13
C LEU A 10 -1.41 -49.36 -41.34
N THR A 11 -0.55 -50.33 -41.05
CA THR A 11 -0.96 -51.66 -40.53
C THR A 11 -0.14 -51.94 -39.27
N VAL A 12 -0.64 -51.49 -38.12
CA VAL A 12 -0.11 -51.86 -36.80
C VAL A 12 -1.15 -52.75 -36.13
N THR A 13 -0.73 -53.95 -35.74
CA THR A 13 -1.48 -54.83 -34.86
C THR A 13 -1.62 -54.16 -33.49
N MET A 14 -2.82 -53.63 -33.24
CA MET A 14 -3.31 -53.22 -31.92
C MET A 14 -3.32 -54.42 -30.95
N SER A 15 -2.90 -54.18 -29.72
CA SER A 15 -3.56 -54.74 -28.54
C SER A 15 -4.13 -53.56 -27.75
N ALA A 16 -5.47 -53.53 -27.71
CA ALA A 16 -6.41 -52.63 -27.02
C ALA A 16 -5.84 -51.70 -25.93
N VAL A 17 -6.20 -50.42 -25.87
CA VAL A 17 -7.58 -49.94 -25.61
C VAL A 17 -7.92 -48.71 -26.48
N MET A 18 -9.09 -48.75 -27.14
CA MET A 18 -9.74 -47.57 -27.68
C MET A 18 -10.38 -46.76 -26.55
N ALA A 19 -10.09 -45.46 -26.51
CA ALA A 19 -10.96 -44.47 -25.89
C ALA A 19 -11.15 -43.31 -26.89
N VAL A 20 -12.40 -43.08 -27.27
CA VAL A 20 -12.85 -41.89 -27.96
C VAL A 20 -12.89 -40.76 -26.92
N GLY A 21 -12.02 -39.77 -27.08
CA GLY A 21 -11.96 -38.54 -26.29
C GLY A 21 -11.39 -38.68 -24.88
N VAL A 22 -10.10 -38.34 -24.69
CA VAL A 22 -9.52 -37.55 -23.56
C VAL A 22 -7.98 -37.65 -23.53
N SER A 23 -7.31 -36.49 -23.54
CA SER A 23 -6.17 -36.06 -22.70
C SER A 23 -4.86 -36.88 -22.56
N PHE A 24 -3.73 -36.18 -22.83
CA PHE A 24 -2.37 -36.27 -22.26
C PHE A 24 -1.62 -37.61 -22.21
N GLY A 25 -0.81 -37.87 -23.24
CA GLY A 25 0.39 -38.73 -23.12
C GLY A 25 1.58 -38.01 -23.73
N GLN A 26 2.61 -37.74 -22.91
CA GLN A 26 3.88 -37.19 -23.38
C GLN A 26 4.51 -38.15 -24.42
N VAL A 27 5.18 -37.62 -25.44
CA VAL A 27 5.92 -38.43 -26.42
C VAL A 27 7.34 -38.62 -25.89
N HIS A 28 7.79 -39.87 -25.71
CA HIS A 28 9.11 -40.19 -25.16
C HIS A 28 9.93 -41.00 -26.16
N PHE A 29 11.20 -40.60 -26.35
CA PHE A 29 12.20 -41.29 -27.15
C PHE A 29 13.41 -41.60 -26.26
N ASN A 30 13.44 -42.80 -25.69
CA ASN A 30 14.42 -43.25 -24.69
C ASN A 30 15.02 -44.62 -25.10
N ASP A 31 15.52 -44.74 -26.33
CA ASP A 31 15.89 -46.05 -26.90
C ASP A 31 17.28 -46.08 -27.55
N GLY A 32 18.02 -44.97 -27.50
CA GLY A 32 19.30 -44.83 -28.20
C GLY A 32 19.18 -44.77 -29.71
N GLY A 33 17.96 -44.65 -30.25
CA GLY A 33 17.67 -44.65 -31.68
C GLY A 33 17.88 -43.30 -32.36
N ILE A 34 17.70 -43.28 -33.68
CA ILE A 34 17.66 -42.06 -34.49
C ILE A 34 16.27 -41.98 -35.13
N TRP A 35 15.58 -40.87 -34.88
CA TRP A 35 14.19 -40.65 -35.26
C TRP A 35 14.03 -39.40 -36.12
N GLU A 36 13.26 -39.47 -37.20
CA GLU A 36 12.87 -38.32 -38.03
C GLU A 36 11.36 -38.08 -37.88
N ILE A 37 10.96 -36.85 -37.57
CA ILE A 37 9.57 -36.44 -37.41
C ILE A 37 9.21 -35.46 -38.53
N ASN A 38 8.32 -35.89 -39.42
CA ASN A 38 7.83 -35.12 -40.58
C ASN A 38 6.32 -34.81 -40.49
N TYR A 39 5.76 -34.83 -39.28
CA TYR A 39 4.36 -34.54 -39.00
C TYR A 39 4.21 -33.68 -37.73
N GLN A 40 3.01 -33.16 -37.49
CA GLN A 40 2.73 -32.30 -36.33
C GLN A 40 2.50 -33.12 -35.05
N ILE A 41 3.16 -32.74 -33.95
CA ILE A 41 2.95 -33.24 -32.59
C ILE A 41 2.42 -32.09 -31.74
N ASN A 42 1.22 -32.25 -31.17
CA ASN A 42 0.59 -31.28 -30.28
C ASN A 42 0.75 -31.70 -28.81
N ASN A 43 1.99 -31.97 -28.42
CA ASN A 43 2.36 -32.37 -27.06
C ASN A 43 3.87 -32.22 -26.87
N ASN A 44 4.33 -32.37 -25.62
CA ASN A 44 5.74 -32.42 -25.30
C ASN A 44 6.40 -33.67 -25.88
N VAL A 45 7.59 -33.47 -26.43
CA VAL A 45 8.48 -34.51 -26.94
C VAL A 45 9.71 -34.55 -26.04
N HIS A 46 9.89 -35.63 -25.29
CA HIS A 46 10.98 -35.87 -24.37
C HIS A 46 11.98 -36.86 -24.99
N ILE A 47 13.26 -36.53 -24.94
CA ILE A 47 14.37 -37.41 -25.36
C ILE A 47 15.21 -37.76 -24.14
N ASP A 48 15.35 -39.06 -23.89
CA ASP A 48 16.13 -39.65 -22.78
C ASP A 48 15.76 -39.08 -21.39
N GLN A 49 14.51 -38.64 -21.17
CA GLN A 49 14.11 -38.12 -19.86
C GLN A 49 14.07 -39.26 -18.82
N GLY A 50 14.85 -39.12 -17.75
CA GLY A 50 14.94 -40.12 -16.68
C GLY A 50 15.77 -41.37 -17.04
N ASP A 51 16.51 -41.34 -18.15
CA ASP A 51 17.38 -42.44 -18.59
C ASP A 51 18.88 -42.10 -18.45
N GLU A 52 19.29 -41.78 -17.22
CA GLU A 52 20.65 -41.31 -16.87
C GLU A 52 21.75 -42.34 -17.20
N PHE A 53 21.40 -43.62 -17.36
CA PHE A 53 22.33 -44.74 -17.53
C PHE A 53 22.30 -45.40 -18.92
N ALA A 54 21.57 -44.84 -19.89
CA ALA A 54 21.54 -45.39 -21.24
C ALA A 54 22.95 -45.47 -21.87
N GLU A 55 23.35 -46.68 -22.30
CA GLU A 55 24.62 -46.93 -23.02
C GLU A 55 24.64 -46.28 -24.41
N THR A 56 23.47 -46.00 -24.98
CA THR A 56 23.27 -45.42 -26.32
C THR A 56 22.37 -44.19 -26.23
N LYS A 57 22.75 -43.11 -26.91
CA LYS A 57 22.07 -41.80 -26.80
C LYS A 57 21.08 -41.59 -27.93
N THR A 58 19.87 -41.13 -27.60
CA THR A 58 18.79 -40.97 -28.58
C THR A 58 18.95 -39.67 -29.36
N THR A 59 18.69 -39.73 -30.66
CA THR A 59 18.62 -38.56 -31.54
C THR A 59 17.23 -38.44 -32.14
N VAL A 60 16.61 -37.26 -32.04
CA VAL A 60 15.33 -36.96 -32.69
C VAL A 60 15.51 -35.72 -33.56
N ASP A 61 15.16 -35.81 -34.84
CA ASP A 61 15.22 -34.72 -35.80
C ASP A 61 13.84 -34.32 -36.31
N ILE A 62 13.51 -33.03 -36.22
CA ILE A 62 12.36 -32.44 -36.89
C ILE A 62 12.78 -32.06 -38.30
N VAL A 63 12.15 -32.71 -39.29
CA VAL A 63 12.45 -32.51 -40.71
C VAL A 63 11.31 -31.74 -41.39
N GLU A 64 11.42 -31.45 -42.69
CA GLU A 64 10.36 -30.78 -43.45
C GLU A 64 8.99 -31.48 -43.28
N GLY A 65 7.95 -30.69 -42.98
CA GLY A 65 6.60 -31.19 -42.64
C GLY A 65 6.40 -31.49 -41.15
N GLY A 66 7.49 -31.62 -40.38
CA GLY A 66 7.47 -31.77 -38.93
C GLY A 66 7.09 -30.46 -38.22
N ARG A 67 6.28 -30.57 -37.16
CA ARG A 67 5.88 -29.39 -36.38
C ARG A 67 5.61 -29.71 -34.90
N ILE A 68 6.22 -28.95 -34.00
CA ILE A 68 5.84 -28.89 -32.58
C ILE A 68 5.45 -27.43 -32.33
N PRO A 69 4.16 -27.07 -32.33
CA PRO A 69 3.75 -25.67 -32.18
C PRO A 69 3.96 -25.16 -30.75
N GLU A 70 4.10 -23.84 -30.57
CA GLU A 70 4.27 -23.20 -29.24
C GLU A 70 3.20 -23.56 -28.19
N GLY A 71 2.02 -24.02 -28.60
CA GLY A 71 0.94 -24.36 -27.67
C GLY A 71 0.32 -23.12 -27.01
N ASN A 72 -0.08 -23.22 -25.74
CA ASN A 72 -0.57 -22.11 -24.93
C ASN A 72 0.57 -21.58 -24.05
N TRP A 73 0.72 -20.27 -23.89
CA TRP A 73 1.74 -19.67 -23.03
C TRP A 73 1.75 -20.18 -21.57
N ARG A 74 0.63 -20.70 -21.05
CA ARG A 74 0.57 -21.33 -19.71
C ARG A 74 0.98 -22.80 -19.68
N ASP A 75 0.94 -23.50 -20.82
CA ASP A 75 1.27 -24.92 -20.95
C ASP A 75 1.76 -25.17 -22.40
N PRO A 76 2.99 -24.74 -22.72
CA PRO A 76 3.53 -24.82 -24.06
C PRO A 76 3.85 -26.26 -24.44
N PHE A 77 3.84 -26.57 -25.75
CA PHE A 77 4.41 -27.83 -26.21
C PHE A 77 5.90 -27.66 -26.48
N CYS A 78 6.68 -28.52 -25.86
CA CYS A 78 8.12 -28.40 -25.79
C CYS A 78 8.82 -29.59 -26.43
N PHE A 79 9.97 -29.34 -27.03
CA PHE A 79 10.89 -30.35 -27.52
C PHE A 79 12.11 -30.40 -26.58
N LEU A 80 12.18 -31.43 -25.73
CA LEU A 80 13.08 -31.47 -24.59
C LEU A 80 14.10 -32.60 -24.74
N ALA A 81 15.39 -32.24 -24.80
CA ALA A 81 16.52 -33.16 -24.76
C ALA A 81 17.13 -33.17 -23.35
N TYR A 82 17.34 -34.37 -22.81
CA TYR A 82 17.97 -34.58 -21.49
C TYR A 82 19.27 -35.38 -21.62
N ASN A 83 20.03 -35.45 -20.54
CA ASN A 83 21.24 -36.26 -20.44
C ASN A 83 22.28 -35.94 -21.54
N GLN A 84 22.59 -36.88 -22.42
CA GLN A 84 23.52 -36.71 -23.55
C GLN A 84 22.82 -36.93 -24.89
N SER A 85 21.49 -36.74 -24.92
CA SER A 85 20.67 -36.92 -26.13
C SER A 85 20.85 -35.79 -27.14
N THR A 86 20.29 -35.95 -28.33
CA THR A 86 20.35 -34.93 -29.39
C THR A 86 18.95 -34.60 -29.94
N ALA A 87 18.55 -33.34 -29.82
CA ALA A 87 17.41 -32.75 -30.52
C ALA A 87 17.92 -32.00 -31.76
N SER A 88 17.40 -32.34 -32.94
CA SER A 88 17.76 -31.68 -34.19
C SER A 88 16.54 -31.06 -34.86
N VAL A 89 16.78 -29.96 -35.57
CA VAL A 89 15.81 -29.31 -36.47
C VAL A 89 16.54 -29.06 -37.79
N SER A 90 16.40 -30.00 -38.71
CA SER A 90 16.88 -29.87 -40.09
C SER A 90 15.83 -29.26 -41.03
N GLY A 91 14.56 -29.23 -40.61
CA GLY A 91 13.44 -28.56 -41.28
C GLY A 91 12.23 -28.37 -40.34
N GLY A 92 11.10 -27.90 -40.87
CA GLY A 92 9.86 -27.79 -40.07
C GLY A 92 9.83 -26.61 -39.09
N GLN A 93 8.97 -26.70 -38.07
CA GLN A 93 8.80 -25.64 -37.05
C GLN A 93 8.75 -26.23 -35.62
N VAL A 94 9.50 -25.64 -34.69
CA VAL A 94 9.44 -25.95 -33.25
C VAL A 94 9.18 -24.66 -32.48
N GLY A 95 8.21 -24.68 -31.57
CA GLY A 95 7.98 -23.55 -30.66
C GLY A 95 9.10 -23.43 -29.65
N TYR A 96 9.15 -24.36 -28.69
CA TYR A 96 10.16 -24.36 -27.64
C TYR A 96 11.06 -25.60 -27.75
N LEU A 97 12.37 -25.39 -27.79
CA LEU A 97 13.39 -26.42 -27.72
C LEU A 97 14.24 -26.22 -26.47
N TYR A 98 14.35 -27.25 -25.65
CA TYR A 98 15.16 -27.24 -24.43
C TYR A 98 16.22 -28.33 -24.48
N ALA A 99 17.46 -27.98 -24.17
CA ALA A 99 18.56 -28.91 -23.96
C ALA A 99 19.05 -28.82 -22.51
N TYR A 100 18.92 -29.92 -21.76
CA TYR A 100 19.33 -30.06 -20.37
C TYR A 100 20.56 -30.95 -20.21
N ASP A 101 21.20 -30.84 -19.04
CA ASP A 101 22.33 -31.66 -18.59
C ASP A 101 23.58 -31.51 -19.48
N SER A 102 23.78 -32.39 -20.45
CA SER A 102 24.90 -32.41 -21.41
C SER A 102 24.39 -32.71 -22.83
N SER A 103 23.13 -32.37 -23.13
CA SER A 103 22.48 -32.71 -24.39
C SER A 103 22.85 -31.73 -25.52
N THR A 104 22.49 -32.08 -26.75
CA THR A 104 22.82 -31.28 -27.94
C THR A 104 21.57 -30.86 -28.71
N ALA A 105 21.45 -29.57 -29.01
CA ALA A 105 20.48 -29.00 -29.92
C ALA A 105 21.16 -28.61 -31.25
N ASN A 106 20.73 -29.19 -32.38
CA ASN A 106 21.29 -28.91 -33.70
C ASN A 106 20.26 -28.26 -34.63
N ILE A 107 20.45 -27.01 -35.01
CA ILE A 107 19.62 -26.28 -35.95
C ILE A 107 20.39 -26.12 -37.27
N SER A 108 19.92 -26.80 -38.31
CA SER A 108 20.51 -26.72 -39.67
C SER A 108 19.52 -26.21 -40.73
N GLY A 109 18.23 -26.17 -40.40
CA GLY A 109 17.15 -25.62 -41.20
C GLY A 109 15.91 -25.36 -40.34
N GLY A 110 14.75 -25.09 -40.96
CA GLY A 110 13.50 -24.87 -40.24
C GLY A 110 13.44 -23.57 -39.42
N SER A 111 12.44 -23.48 -38.54
CA SER A 111 12.24 -22.37 -37.60
C SER A 111 12.10 -22.88 -36.17
N VAL A 112 12.79 -22.25 -35.23
CA VAL A 112 12.64 -22.46 -33.78
C VAL A 112 12.29 -21.13 -33.13
N ASP A 113 11.21 -21.07 -32.36
CA ASP A 113 10.79 -19.80 -31.76
C ASP A 113 11.67 -19.50 -30.51
N PHE A 114 11.88 -20.49 -29.64
CA PHE A 114 12.74 -20.39 -28.45
C PHE A 114 13.66 -21.61 -28.31
N LEU A 115 14.96 -21.36 -28.14
CA LEU A 115 15.98 -22.37 -27.90
C LEU A 115 16.72 -22.09 -26.59
N ASP A 116 16.55 -22.95 -25.61
CA ASP A 116 17.21 -22.84 -24.31
C ASP A 116 18.20 -23.99 -24.08
N THR A 117 19.38 -23.66 -23.59
CA THR A 117 20.42 -24.62 -23.19
C THR A 117 20.81 -24.41 -21.74
N TYR A 118 20.84 -25.49 -20.96
CA TYR A 118 21.15 -25.49 -19.53
C TYR A 118 22.34 -26.40 -19.21
N SER A 119 22.96 -26.18 -18.05
CA SER A 119 24.07 -26.99 -17.52
C SER A 119 25.30 -26.98 -18.43
N THR A 120 25.62 -28.09 -19.10
CA THR A 120 26.78 -28.25 -20.00
C THR A 120 26.35 -28.56 -21.44
N SER A 121 25.10 -28.24 -21.78
CA SER A 121 24.50 -28.57 -23.07
C SER A 121 25.08 -27.74 -24.22
N THR A 122 24.91 -28.20 -25.46
CA THR A 122 25.43 -27.54 -26.66
C THR A 122 24.30 -27.13 -27.61
N ALA A 123 24.29 -25.89 -28.08
CA ALA A 123 23.46 -25.43 -29.20
C ALA A 123 24.33 -25.14 -30.44
N ASN A 124 24.06 -25.85 -31.54
CA ASN A 124 24.71 -25.64 -32.82
C ASN A 124 23.71 -25.05 -33.82
N VAL A 125 23.98 -23.84 -34.35
CA VAL A 125 23.17 -23.20 -35.39
C VAL A 125 24.00 -23.04 -36.65
N SER A 126 23.70 -23.83 -37.67
CA SER A 126 24.39 -23.81 -38.98
C SER A 126 23.49 -23.31 -40.12
N GLY A 127 22.19 -23.20 -39.89
CA GLY A 127 21.16 -22.74 -40.83
C GLY A 127 19.83 -22.49 -40.11
N GLY A 128 18.75 -22.27 -40.86
CA GLY A 128 17.42 -22.03 -40.28
C GLY A 128 17.26 -20.66 -39.59
N ASN A 129 16.15 -20.49 -38.87
CA ASN A 129 15.81 -19.31 -38.09
C ASN A 129 15.54 -19.69 -36.63
N VAL A 130 16.16 -18.98 -35.68
CA VAL A 130 15.91 -19.09 -34.24
C VAL A 130 15.49 -17.71 -33.72
N ASP A 131 14.25 -17.53 -33.27
CA ASP A 131 13.78 -16.19 -32.87
C ASP A 131 14.46 -15.73 -31.56
N GLY A 132 14.57 -16.63 -30.57
CA GLY A 132 15.32 -16.37 -29.36
C GLY A 132 16.15 -17.55 -28.87
N LEU A 133 17.36 -17.29 -28.39
CA LEU A 133 18.28 -18.28 -27.85
C LEU A 133 18.72 -17.87 -26.44
N TRP A 134 18.64 -18.79 -25.47
CA TRP A 134 19.16 -18.62 -24.12
C TRP A 134 20.21 -19.69 -23.81
N ALA A 135 21.39 -19.24 -23.40
CA ALA A 135 22.43 -20.11 -22.89
C ALA A 135 22.62 -19.84 -21.40
N TYR A 136 22.26 -20.82 -20.58
CA TYR A 136 22.44 -20.81 -19.14
C TYR A 136 23.65 -21.66 -18.74
N ASP A 137 24.20 -21.37 -17.55
CA ASP A 137 25.29 -22.11 -16.93
C ASP A 137 26.55 -22.24 -17.81
N SER A 138 27.14 -23.44 -17.89
CA SER A 138 28.36 -23.76 -18.65
C SER A 138 28.06 -24.28 -20.08
N SER A 139 26.96 -23.84 -20.68
CA SER A 139 26.56 -24.27 -22.02
C SER A 139 27.51 -23.76 -23.11
N THR A 140 27.55 -24.49 -24.23
CA THR A 140 28.29 -24.12 -25.45
C THR A 140 27.33 -23.72 -26.57
N VAL A 141 27.61 -22.63 -27.28
CA VAL A 141 26.82 -22.18 -28.43
C VAL A 141 27.73 -21.94 -29.62
N ASP A 142 27.51 -22.67 -30.71
CA ASP A 142 28.26 -22.52 -31.96
C ASP A 142 27.32 -22.09 -33.10
N ILE A 143 27.49 -20.87 -33.59
CA ILE A 143 26.72 -20.30 -34.71
C ILE A 143 27.65 -20.16 -35.92
N SER A 144 27.39 -20.93 -36.97
CA SER A 144 28.16 -20.89 -38.23
C SER A 144 27.34 -20.42 -39.43
N GLY A 145 26.01 -20.34 -39.29
CA GLY A 145 25.08 -19.91 -40.33
C GLY A 145 23.68 -19.65 -39.76
N GLY A 146 22.69 -19.42 -40.63
CA GLY A 146 21.30 -19.14 -40.21
C GLY A 146 21.09 -17.73 -39.62
N SER A 147 19.91 -17.52 -39.05
CA SER A 147 19.50 -16.28 -38.38
C SER A 147 19.10 -16.56 -36.94
N VAL A 148 19.65 -15.80 -35.99
CA VAL A 148 19.23 -15.78 -34.57
C VAL A 148 18.76 -14.37 -34.23
N GLY A 149 17.53 -14.21 -33.74
CA GLY A 149 16.97 -12.91 -33.40
C GLY A 149 17.60 -12.30 -32.14
N GLY A 150 17.10 -12.70 -30.96
CA GLY A 150 17.61 -12.30 -29.66
C GLY A 150 18.43 -13.41 -29.01
N PHE A 151 19.69 -13.15 -28.68
CA PHE A 151 20.54 -14.10 -27.96
C PHE A 151 20.85 -13.59 -26.56
N HIS A 152 20.42 -14.31 -25.54
CA HIS A 152 20.76 -14.06 -24.14
C HIS A 152 21.83 -15.05 -23.68
N ALA A 153 23.02 -14.53 -23.40
CA ALA A 153 24.12 -15.29 -22.81
C ALA A 153 24.09 -15.04 -21.30
N TRP A 154 23.50 -15.97 -20.55
CA TRP A 154 23.35 -15.88 -19.10
C TRP A 154 24.59 -16.41 -18.38
N ASN A 155 24.84 -15.90 -17.18
CA ASN A 155 25.85 -16.39 -16.24
C ASN A 155 27.28 -16.46 -16.84
N LEU A 156 27.65 -15.49 -17.67
CA LEU A 156 28.99 -15.41 -18.23
C LEU A 156 30.00 -15.14 -17.12
N ARG A 157 30.92 -16.08 -16.89
CA ARG A 157 32.03 -15.95 -15.93
C ARG A 157 33.36 -16.01 -16.66
N SER A 158 34.36 -15.33 -16.10
CA SER A 158 35.71 -15.33 -16.67
C SER A 158 36.44 -16.66 -16.46
N ASP A 159 35.96 -17.47 -15.52
CA ASP A 159 36.50 -18.78 -15.15
C ASP A 159 35.60 -19.96 -15.59
N SER A 160 34.46 -19.70 -16.26
CA SER A 160 33.60 -20.77 -16.76
C SER A 160 34.15 -21.39 -18.04
N GLU A 161 33.70 -22.62 -18.30
CA GLU A 161 33.95 -23.30 -19.57
C GLU A 161 32.94 -22.92 -20.66
N SER A 162 32.00 -22.01 -20.38
CA SER A 162 31.01 -21.54 -21.36
C SER A 162 31.73 -21.00 -22.60
N ARG A 163 31.31 -21.46 -23.78
CA ARG A 163 31.90 -21.03 -25.05
C ARG A 163 30.80 -20.61 -26.01
N ILE A 164 30.93 -19.42 -26.55
CA ILE A 164 30.01 -18.90 -27.55
C ILE A 164 30.84 -18.51 -28.77
N ASN A 165 30.76 -19.28 -29.86
CA ASN A 165 31.50 -19.00 -31.09
C ASN A 165 30.53 -18.70 -32.24
N ILE A 166 30.63 -17.50 -32.79
CA ILE A 166 29.81 -17.06 -33.94
C ILE A 166 30.73 -16.85 -35.13
N THR A 167 30.87 -17.85 -35.97
CA THR A 167 31.78 -17.84 -37.14
C THR A 167 31.08 -17.42 -38.44
N GLY A 168 29.75 -17.43 -38.48
CA GLY A 168 28.93 -17.02 -39.63
C GLY A 168 27.47 -16.80 -39.24
N GLY A 169 26.60 -16.55 -40.23
CA GLY A 169 25.18 -16.24 -40.00
C GLY A 169 24.92 -14.80 -39.55
N SER A 170 23.70 -14.53 -39.06
CA SER A 170 23.29 -13.24 -38.49
C SER A 170 22.65 -13.38 -37.12
N VAL A 171 23.14 -12.64 -36.13
CA VAL A 171 22.61 -12.53 -34.77
C VAL A 171 22.13 -11.10 -34.55
N GLY A 172 20.84 -10.94 -34.26
CA GLY A 172 20.20 -9.63 -34.10
C GLY A 172 20.75 -8.87 -32.90
N SER A 173 20.76 -9.48 -31.72
CA SER A 173 21.39 -8.88 -30.54
C SER A 173 21.95 -9.92 -29.59
N ILE A 174 23.04 -9.58 -28.92
CA ILE A 174 23.54 -10.30 -27.75
C ILE A 174 23.22 -9.48 -26.50
N ARG A 175 22.48 -10.07 -25.57
CA ARG A 175 22.27 -9.57 -24.22
C ARG A 175 23.12 -10.42 -23.27
N ALA A 176 24.15 -9.81 -22.71
CA ALA A 176 25.07 -10.49 -21.80
C ALA A 176 24.62 -10.32 -20.34
N GLY A 177 24.59 -11.43 -19.61
CA GLY A 177 24.52 -11.49 -18.16
C GLY A 177 25.89 -11.88 -17.61
N ILE A 178 26.49 -11.04 -16.76
CA ILE A 178 27.85 -11.25 -16.24
C ILE A 178 27.80 -11.59 -14.75
N ASP A 179 28.42 -12.72 -14.39
CA ASP A 179 28.64 -13.12 -13.01
C ASP A 179 30.06 -12.77 -12.59
N VAL A 180 30.20 -11.97 -11.53
CA VAL A 180 31.48 -11.61 -10.91
C VAL A 180 31.57 -12.36 -9.59
N VAL A 181 32.42 -13.37 -9.53
CA VAL A 181 32.49 -14.33 -8.43
C VAL A 181 33.89 -14.37 -7.81
N ASP A 182 33.99 -14.87 -6.59
CA ASP A 182 35.23 -15.22 -5.91
C ASP A 182 36.28 -14.10 -5.81
N ASN A 183 35.87 -12.96 -5.25
CA ASN A 183 36.69 -11.75 -5.06
C ASN A 183 37.18 -11.12 -6.37
N GLN A 184 36.44 -11.30 -7.46
CA GLN A 184 36.77 -10.67 -8.74
C GLN A 184 36.25 -9.25 -8.83
N ARG A 185 36.75 -8.53 -9.84
CA ARG A 185 36.36 -7.15 -10.13
C ARG A 185 35.94 -7.00 -11.59
N PHE A 186 34.77 -6.40 -11.80
CA PHE A 186 34.26 -5.99 -13.10
C PHE A 186 34.23 -4.47 -13.22
N SER A 187 34.46 -3.93 -14.42
CA SER A 187 34.41 -2.50 -14.67
C SER A 187 33.72 -2.16 -15.98
N LEU A 188 32.64 -1.39 -15.90
CA LEU A 188 31.88 -0.86 -17.03
C LEU A 188 32.14 0.65 -17.15
N THR A 189 32.83 1.03 -18.23
CA THR A 189 33.18 2.44 -18.51
C THR A 189 32.47 3.02 -19.74
N ARG A 190 31.87 2.15 -20.56
CA ARG A 190 31.11 2.47 -21.76
C ARG A 190 30.15 1.31 -22.05
N ASN A 191 29.26 1.48 -23.03
CA ASN A 191 28.45 0.38 -23.53
C ASN A 191 29.35 -0.78 -23.99
N LEU A 192 28.90 -1.98 -23.64
CA LEU A 192 29.60 -3.23 -23.94
C LEU A 192 29.73 -3.39 -25.45
N ILE A 193 30.91 -3.77 -25.91
CA ILE A 193 31.13 -4.21 -27.29
C ILE A 193 31.60 -5.66 -27.27
N LEU A 194 31.49 -6.33 -28.42
CA LEU A 194 31.82 -7.74 -28.55
C LEU A 194 33.23 -8.11 -28.02
N SER A 195 34.24 -7.27 -28.24
CA SER A 195 35.61 -7.56 -27.77
C SER A 195 35.73 -7.61 -26.25
N ASP A 196 34.81 -6.96 -25.52
CA ASP A 196 34.79 -6.99 -24.06
C ASP A 196 34.30 -8.34 -23.54
N LEU A 197 33.51 -9.08 -24.33
CA LEU A 197 32.96 -10.40 -23.98
C LEU A 197 33.91 -11.57 -24.26
N ALA A 198 35.04 -11.33 -24.96
CA ALA A 198 36.02 -12.36 -25.28
C ALA A 198 36.65 -12.99 -24.03
N ALA A 199 36.80 -12.21 -22.96
CA ALA A 199 37.27 -12.69 -21.66
C ALA A 199 36.28 -13.63 -20.95
N TYR A 200 35.04 -13.70 -21.43
CA TYR A 200 33.95 -14.51 -20.90
C TYR A 200 33.53 -15.61 -21.90
N GLY A 201 34.43 -15.99 -22.81
CA GLY A 201 34.18 -17.10 -23.74
C GLY A 201 33.35 -16.75 -24.97
N VAL A 202 33.04 -15.46 -25.23
CA VAL A 202 32.24 -15.05 -26.41
C VAL A 202 33.12 -14.51 -27.53
N GLN A 203 33.07 -15.15 -28.69
CA GLN A 203 33.80 -14.75 -29.88
C GLN A 203 32.84 -14.68 -31.07
N ALA A 204 32.88 -13.59 -31.84
CA ALA A 204 32.12 -13.50 -33.08
C ALA A 204 32.94 -12.90 -34.23
N ALA A 205 32.70 -13.42 -35.43
CA ALA A 205 33.22 -12.89 -36.68
C ALA A 205 32.65 -11.49 -36.95
N THR A 206 33.41 -10.66 -37.65
CA THR A 206 32.97 -9.30 -37.97
C THR A 206 31.72 -9.33 -38.85
N GLY A 207 30.70 -8.55 -38.47
CA GLY A 207 29.45 -8.39 -39.23
C GLY A 207 28.39 -9.44 -38.96
N THR A 208 28.60 -10.38 -38.03
CA THR A 208 27.58 -11.38 -37.67
C THR A 208 26.66 -10.95 -36.53
N VAL A 209 27.03 -9.96 -35.70
CA VAL A 209 26.24 -9.49 -34.55
C VAL A 209 25.86 -8.02 -34.75
N ASN A 210 24.56 -7.68 -34.73
CA ASN A 210 24.14 -6.29 -34.98
C ASN A 210 24.24 -5.41 -33.73
N ASN A 211 23.90 -5.93 -32.53
CA ASN A 211 23.94 -5.16 -31.29
C ASN A 211 24.45 -5.99 -30.11
N VAL A 212 25.14 -5.34 -29.17
CA VAL A 212 25.59 -5.94 -27.90
C VAL A 212 25.15 -5.02 -26.77
N SER A 213 24.51 -5.59 -25.75
CA SER A 213 24.09 -4.87 -24.55
C SER A 213 24.30 -5.71 -23.30
N LEU A 214 24.44 -5.03 -22.17
CA LEU A 214 24.50 -5.68 -20.87
C LEU A 214 23.10 -5.73 -20.27
N ASP A 215 22.64 -6.92 -19.95
CA ASP A 215 21.34 -7.16 -19.33
C ASP A 215 21.48 -7.03 -17.81
N HIS A 216 22.27 -7.93 -17.21
CA HIS A 216 22.50 -7.95 -15.79
C HIS A 216 23.96 -8.15 -15.41
N ILE A 217 24.29 -7.73 -14.20
CA ILE A 217 25.51 -8.10 -13.50
C ILE A 217 25.11 -8.68 -12.14
N PHE A 218 25.55 -9.89 -11.84
CA PHE A 218 25.53 -10.41 -10.48
C PHE A 218 26.94 -10.37 -9.89
N THR A 219 27.05 -9.86 -8.66
CA THR A 219 28.29 -9.95 -7.87
C THR A 219 28.06 -10.86 -6.67
N TYR A 220 28.97 -11.82 -6.47
CA TYR A 220 28.95 -12.82 -5.40
C TYR A 220 30.31 -12.94 -4.72
N ASN A 221 30.35 -13.51 -3.52
CA ASN A 221 31.58 -13.91 -2.82
C ASN A 221 32.62 -12.77 -2.71
N SER A 222 32.24 -11.63 -2.12
CA SER A 222 33.10 -10.44 -1.94
C SER A 222 33.62 -9.80 -3.23
N SER A 223 32.89 -9.94 -4.34
CA SER A 223 33.30 -9.38 -5.63
C SER A 223 32.95 -7.89 -5.73
N THR A 224 33.47 -7.21 -6.75
CA THR A 224 33.21 -5.77 -6.97
C THR A 224 32.77 -5.46 -8.39
N ALA A 225 31.71 -4.68 -8.54
CA ALA A 225 31.33 -4.08 -9.83
C ALA A 225 31.51 -2.55 -9.80
N GLU A 226 32.16 -2.02 -10.82
CA GLU A 226 32.47 -0.59 -10.98
C GLU A 226 31.79 -0.03 -12.22
N ILE A 227 30.81 0.84 -12.05
CA ILE A 227 30.02 1.43 -13.12
C ILE A 227 30.34 2.92 -13.21
N SER A 228 31.08 3.31 -14.24
CA SER A 228 31.43 4.71 -14.53
C SER A 228 30.86 5.22 -15.85
N GLY A 229 30.30 4.31 -16.67
CA GLY A 229 29.62 4.61 -17.91
C GLY A 229 28.87 3.37 -18.44
N GLY A 230 28.29 3.49 -19.64
CA GLY A 230 27.48 2.43 -20.23
C GLY A 230 26.09 2.30 -19.61
N SER A 231 25.41 1.21 -19.95
CA SER A 231 24.05 0.90 -19.47
C SER A 231 24.00 -0.56 -19.00
N VAL A 232 23.41 -0.79 -17.82
CA VAL A 232 23.05 -2.10 -17.28
C VAL A 232 21.60 -2.04 -16.82
N LEU A 233 20.80 -3.06 -17.13
CA LEU A 233 19.40 -3.06 -16.74
C LEU A 233 19.25 -3.48 -15.28
N TYR A 234 19.86 -4.59 -14.87
CA TYR A 234 19.80 -5.10 -13.50
C TYR A 234 21.20 -5.29 -12.90
N LEU A 235 21.42 -4.77 -11.70
CA LEU A 235 22.69 -4.92 -10.98
C LEU A 235 22.40 -5.51 -9.60
N TYR A 236 23.09 -6.59 -9.27
CA TYR A 236 22.88 -7.32 -8.03
C TYR A 236 24.19 -7.44 -7.25
N ALA A 237 24.13 -7.15 -5.95
CA ALA A 237 25.20 -7.42 -5.01
C ALA A 237 24.76 -8.42 -3.95
N ASN A 238 25.49 -9.52 -3.84
CA ASN A 238 25.19 -10.62 -2.92
C ASN A 238 26.40 -10.87 -1.99
N ASP A 239 26.13 -11.55 -0.87
CA ASP A 239 27.09 -11.90 0.17
C ASP A 239 27.73 -10.67 0.84
N THR A 240 28.95 -10.33 0.43
CA THR A 240 29.78 -9.24 0.96
C THR A 240 30.31 -8.37 -0.20
N SER A 241 29.60 -8.40 -1.32
CA SER A 241 30.05 -7.76 -2.57
C SER A 241 29.88 -6.25 -2.53
N THR A 242 30.62 -5.55 -3.39
CA THR A 242 30.61 -4.09 -3.48
C THR A 242 30.20 -3.62 -4.87
N VAL A 243 29.32 -2.61 -4.93
CA VAL A 243 28.92 -1.93 -6.16
C VAL A 243 29.28 -0.46 -6.05
N ASN A 244 30.07 0.04 -6.99
CA ASN A 244 30.45 1.44 -7.07
C ASN A 244 29.90 2.05 -8.35
N ILE A 245 29.10 3.10 -8.23
CA ILE A 245 28.46 3.78 -9.36
C ILE A 245 28.84 5.26 -9.33
N THR A 246 29.62 5.68 -10.33
CA THR A 246 30.06 7.07 -10.51
C THR A 246 29.53 7.68 -11.81
N GLY A 247 28.85 6.90 -12.64
CA GLY A 247 28.34 7.32 -13.95
C GLY A 247 27.57 6.19 -14.64
N GLY A 248 27.11 6.43 -15.87
CA GLY A 248 26.32 5.46 -16.63
C GLY A 248 24.83 5.44 -16.24
N SER A 249 24.12 4.44 -16.75
CA SER A 249 22.71 4.19 -16.46
C SER A 249 22.53 2.79 -15.85
N VAL A 250 21.92 2.73 -14.69
CA VAL A 250 21.51 1.48 -14.04
C VAL A 250 19.99 1.49 -13.93
N GLY A 251 19.29 0.49 -14.45
CA GLY A 251 17.83 0.43 -14.27
C GLY A 251 17.49 0.19 -12.80
N PHE A 252 17.87 -1.00 -12.33
CA PHE A 252 17.57 -1.52 -11.01
C PHE A 252 18.84 -1.95 -10.31
N LEU A 253 18.99 -1.57 -9.04
CA LEU A 253 20.04 -2.09 -8.16
C LEU A 253 19.40 -2.82 -6.98
N THR A 254 19.85 -4.04 -6.73
CA THR A 254 19.49 -4.77 -5.52
C THR A 254 20.74 -5.20 -4.76
N THR A 255 20.76 -4.95 -3.45
CA THR A 255 21.83 -5.39 -2.55
C THR A 255 21.26 -6.37 -1.51
N TYR A 256 21.97 -7.47 -1.29
CA TYR A 256 21.62 -8.55 -0.37
C TYR A 256 22.75 -8.81 0.63
N ASN A 257 22.39 -9.49 1.72
CA ASN A 257 23.27 -9.94 2.79
C ASN A 257 24.01 -8.77 3.46
N THR A 258 25.32 -8.65 3.27
CA THR A 258 26.16 -7.60 3.85
C THR A 258 26.86 -6.80 2.76
N SER A 259 26.22 -6.69 1.59
CA SER A 259 26.77 -6.01 0.43
C SER A 259 26.77 -4.50 0.61
N ILE A 260 27.65 -3.83 -0.15
CA ILE A 260 27.85 -2.38 -0.08
C ILE A 260 27.56 -1.77 -1.45
N ALA A 261 26.83 -0.66 -1.49
CA ALA A 261 26.69 0.16 -2.69
C ALA A 261 27.09 1.62 -2.42
N HIS A 262 27.97 2.17 -3.25
CA HIS A 262 28.32 3.60 -3.24
C HIS A 262 27.90 4.25 -4.55
N ILE A 263 27.01 5.24 -4.49
CA ILE A 263 26.34 5.82 -5.66
C ILE A 263 26.51 7.34 -5.66
N SER A 264 27.43 7.82 -6.49
CA SER A 264 27.83 9.23 -6.56
C SER A 264 27.58 9.90 -7.90
N GLY A 265 27.19 9.13 -8.92
CA GLY A 265 26.85 9.66 -10.24
C GLY A 265 26.04 8.67 -11.08
N GLY A 266 25.67 9.09 -12.29
CA GLY A 266 24.82 8.31 -13.20
C GLY A 266 23.32 8.53 -12.98
N SER A 267 22.51 7.74 -13.70
CA SER A 267 21.06 7.69 -13.54
C SER A 267 20.62 6.32 -13.03
N MET A 268 19.71 6.31 -12.06
CA MET A 268 19.10 5.11 -11.51
C MET A 268 17.61 5.31 -11.32
N ASP A 269 16.82 4.26 -11.56
CA ASP A 269 15.37 4.30 -11.39
C ASP A 269 14.97 3.82 -9.99
N HIS A 270 15.34 2.59 -9.63
CA HIS A 270 14.97 1.93 -8.37
C HIS A 270 16.17 1.27 -7.68
N LEU A 271 16.15 1.28 -6.34
CA LEU A 271 17.10 0.56 -5.52
C LEU A 271 16.41 -0.16 -4.35
N TRP A 272 16.77 -1.42 -4.12
CA TRP A 272 16.39 -2.18 -2.93
C TRP A 272 17.62 -2.66 -2.15
N ALA A 273 17.64 -2.41 -0.85
CA ALA A 273 18.62 -2.93 0.08
C ALA A 273 17.96 -3.92 1.05
N TYR A 274 18.46 -5.15 1.06
CA TYR A 274 17.96 -6.25 1.88
C TYR A 274 19.02 -6.72 2.90
N ASP A 275 18.54 -7.50 3.87
CA ASP A 275 19.30 -8.13 4.95
C ASP A 275 20.06 -7.12 5.83
N SER A 276 21.35 -6.93 5.62
CA SER A 276 22.25 -6.03 6.36
C SER A 276 23.12 -5.22 5.40
N SER A 277 22.60 -4.92 4.21
CA SER A 277 23.32 -4.18 3.18
C SER A 277 23.52 -2.71 3.59
N MET A 278 24.57 -2.08 3.07
CA MET A 278 24.88 -0.66 3.30
C MET A 278 24.91 0.11 1.98
N VAL A 279 24.16 1.21 1.90
CA VAL A 279 24.04 2.01 0.68
C VAL A 279 24.33 3.47 0.97
N ASP A 280 25.33 4.03 0.31
CA ASP A 280 25.61 5.47 0.28
C ASP A 280 25.16 6.07 -1.04
N ILE A 281 24.39 7.15 -0.99
CA ILE A 281 23.83 7.77 -2.19
C ILE A 281 23.87 9.30 -2.17
N SER A 282 24.20 9.89 -3.33
CA SER A 282 24.18 11.33 -3.57
C SER A 282 23.55 11.74 -4.92
N VAL A 283 22.74 10.86 -5.52
CA VAL A 283 22.08 11.07 -6.82
C VAL A 283 20.56 11.06 -6.67
N SER A 284 19.85 11.49 -7.72
CA SER A 284 18.39 11.44 -7.75
C SER A 284 17.89 10.09 -8.27
N MET A 285 16.81 9.57 -7.69
CA MET A 285 16.10 8.37 -8.17
C MET A 285 14.62 8.44 -7.80
N ASN A 286 13.81 7.56 -8.38
CA ASN A 286 12.38 7.54 -8.12
C ASN A 286 12.08 6.88 -6.79
N GLN A 287 12.64 5.69 -6.54
CA GLN A 287 12.29 4.91 -5.37
C GLN A 287 13.52 4.22 -4.78
N LEU A 288 13.61 4.27 -3.46
CA LEU A 288 14.66 3.66 -2.66
C LEU A 288 14.03 2.96 -1.46
N GLU A 289 14.40 1.70 -1.24
CA GLU A 289 13.90 0.91 -0.12
C GLU A 289 15.06 0.32 0.68
N ALA A 290 15.06 0.59 1.99
CA ALA A 290 15.82 -0.13 2.98
C ALA A 290 14.89 -1.16 3.63
N ARG A 291 15.30 -2.43 3.64
CA ARG A 291 14.57 -3.55 4.25
C ARG A 291 15.48 -4.31 5.20
N ASP A 292 14.88 -5.10 6.08
CA ASP A 292 15.54 -5.82 7.15
C ASP A 292 16.45 -4.88 7.97
N THR A 293 17.66 -5.30 8.32
CA THR A 293 18.64 -4.48 9.05
C THR A 293 19.53 -3.60 8.16
N SER A 294 19.13 -3.35 6.90
CA SER A 294 19.94 -2.55 5.97
C SER A 294 20.03 -1.09 6.38
N THR A 295 21.11 -0.42 5.94
CA THR A 295 21.36 1.00 6.20
C THR A 295 21.51 1.77 4.91
N VAL A 296 20.79 2.88 4.78
CA VAL A 296 20.85 3.82 3.66
C VAL A 296 21.30 5.19 4.17
N SER A 297 22.31 5.76 3.54
CA SER A 297 22.86 7.10 3.83
C SER A 297 22.68 8.03 2.63
N LEU A 298 21.83 9.05 2.78
CA LEU A 298 21.53 10.05 1.76
C LEU A 298 22.31 11.34 1.99
N SER A 299 23.20 11.67 1.07
CA SER A 299 24.07 12.86 1.14
C SER A 299 23.78 13.90 0.05
N GLY A 300 22.79 13.67 -0.81
CA GLY A 300 22.37 14.61 -1.86
C GLY A 300 21.37 13.98 -2.84
N GLY A 301 20.97 14.73 -3.87
CA GLY A 301 19.98 14.27 -4.85
C GLY A 301 18.53 14.50 -4.43
N ASN A 302 17.59 14.06 -5.28
CA ASN A 302 16.15 14.13 -5.03
C ASN A 302 15.54 12.73 -5.11
N MET A 303 14.82 12.32 -4.06
CA MET A 303 14.09 11.06 -3.98
C MET A 303 12.59 11.33 -4.06
N SER A 304 11.88 10.64 -4.96
CA SER A 304 10.42 10.72 -4.95
C SER A 304 9.86 9.94 -3.78
N GLN A 305 10.35 8.73 -3.54
CA GLN A 305 9.91 7.88 -2.44
C GLN A 305 11.11 7.19 -1.79
N LEU A 306 11.09 7.15 -0.46
CA LEU A 306 12.08 6.46 0.36
C LEU A 306 11.37 5.70 1.47
N TYR A 307 11.62 4.40 1.54
CA TYR A 307 10.98 3.52 2.51
C TYR A 307 12.04 2.86 3.40
N ALA A 308 11.75 2.82 4.70
CA ALA A 308 12.48 2.04 5.69
C ALA A 308 11.54 0.98 6.27
N HIS A 309 11.84 -0.29 6.01
CA HIS A 309 11.07 -1.46 6.47
C HIS A 309 11.92 -2.34 7.39
N ASP A 310 11.24 -3.14 8.21
CA ASP A 310 11.81 -4.31 8.91
C ASP A 310 13.10 -4.06 9.73
N ASN A 311 13.14 -3.06 10.61
CA ASN A 311 14.29 -2.67 11.45
C ASN A 311 15.45 -1.98 10.69
N SER A 312 15.18 -1.40 9.53
CA SER A 312 16.20 -0.74 8.72
C SER A 312 16.51 0.67 9.22
N MET A 313 17.59 1.25 8.69
CA MET A 313 18.07 2.56 9.07
C MET A 313 18.24 3.46 7.85
N VAL A 314 17.72 4.68 7.93
CA VAL A 314 17.88 5.72 6.91
C VAL A 314 18.47 6.96 7.56
N ASP A 315 19.68 7.32 7.18
CA ASP A 315 20.33 8.57 7.59
C ASP A 315 20.30 9.59 6.45
N ILE A 316 19.84 10.81 6.71
CA ILE A 316 19.71 11.90 5.75
C ILE A 316 20.57 13.08 6.20
N PHE A 317 21.60 13.37 5.40
CA PHE A 317 22.53 14.47 5.61
C PHE A 317 22.22 15.68 4.73
N SER A 318 21.72 15.45 3.51
CA SER A 318 21.31 16.51 2.59
C SER A 318 20.40 15.95 1.47
N GLY A 319 19.94 16.80 0.54
CA GLY A 319 19.05 16.42 -0.56
C GLY A 319 17.58 16.68 -0.26
N THR A 320 16.71 16.19 -1.14
CA THR A 320 15.25 16.30 -0.99
C THR A 320 14.61 14.92 -1.03
N VAL A 321 13.68 14.63 -0.13
CA VAL A 321 12.83 13.43 -0.18
C VAL A 321 11.38 13.87 -0.17
N ASN A 322 10.60 13.53 -1.21
CA ASN A 322 9.20 13.96 -1.26
C ASN A 322 8.33 13.17 -0.28
N THR A 323 8.44 11.84 -0.27
CA THR A 323 7.75 10.96 0.67
C THR A 323 8.75 10.04 1.34
N LEU A 324 8.73 10.02 2.67
CA LEU A 324 9.59 9.17 3.49
C LEU A 324 8.73 8.42 4.50
N GLU A 325 8.80 7.09 4.49
CA GLU A 325 7.98 6.26 5.38
C GLU A 325 8.86 5.27 6.15
N ALA A 326 8.66 5.22 7.46
CA ALA A 326 9.30 4.27 8.35
C ALA A 326 8.28 3.29 8.94
N TYR A 327 8.53 2.00 8.73
CA TYR A 327 7.71 0.88 9.16
C TYR A 327 8.49 -0.06 10.08
N GLU A 328 7.78 -0.85 10.86
CA GLU A 328 8.30 -2.07 11.52
C GLU A 328 9.61 -1.85 12.32
N ASN A 329 9.58 -0.94 13.30
CA ASN A 329 10.72 -0.57 14.15
C ASN A 329 11.93 0.05 13.40
N SER A 330 11.73 0.57 12.19
CA SER A 330 12.81 1.22 11.45
C SER A 330 13.18 2.59 12.02
N SER A 331 14.39 3.07 11.72
CA SER A 331 14.92 4.33 12.21
C SER A 331 15.24 5.29 11.07
N VAL A 332 14.74 6.52 11.16
CA VAL A 332 15.07 7.62 10.26
C VAL A 332 15.81 8.70 11.05
N ARG A 333 17.00 9.11 10.61
CA ARG A 333 17.72 10.25 11.16
C ARG A 333 17.90 11.33 10.12
N ILE A 334 17.60 12.57 10.51
CA ILE A 334 17.68 13.74 9.64
C ILE A 334 18.59 14.76 10.31
N SER A 335 19.68 15.09 9.63
CA SER A 335 20.64 16.12 10.06
C SER A 335 20.72 17.29 9.08
N GLY A 336 20.12 17.16 7.89
CA GLY A 336 20.02 18.20 6.88
C GLY A 336 19.13 17.78 5.71
N GLY A 337 18.98 18.66 4.73
CA GLY A 337 18.09 18.44 3.57
C GLY A 337 16.64 18.87 3.82
N ARG A 338 15.76 18.48 2.90
CA ARG A 338 14.32 18.79 2.94
C ARG A 338 13.50 17.51 2.80
N ILE A 339 12.55 17.31 3.70
CA ILE A 339 11.54 16.26 3.59
C ILE A 339 10.17 16.87 3.33
N GLY A 340 9.46 16.27 2.38
CA GLY A 340 8.15 16.72 1.94
C GLY A 340 8.19 17.59 0.70
N GLY A 341 7.16 17.42 -0.12
CA GLY A 341 7.00 18.10 -1.40
C GLY A 341 5.88 19.15 -1.36
N THR A 342 5.26 19.41 -2.51
CA THR A 342 4.20 20.42 -2.65
C THR A 342 2.78 19.86 -2.45
N SER A 343 2.64 18.54 -2.38
CA SER A 343 1.36 17.86 -2.17
C SER A 343 1.17 17.50 -0.69
N TYR A 344 -0.08 17.49 -0.22
CA TYR A 344 -0.42 17.13 1.16
C TYR A 344 -0.02 15.69 1.55
N TRP A 345 0.13 14.82 0.55
CA TRP A 345 0.50 13.40 0.72
C TRP A 345 2.03 13.18 0.74
N GLN A 346 2.81 14.23 0.50
CA GLN A 346 4.26 14.19 0.50
C GLN A 346 4.77 14.62 1.88
N SER A 347 4.86 13.64 2.77
CA SER A 347 5.23 13.81 4.18
C SER A 347 6.32 12.83 4.61
N LEU A 348 6.81 13.05 5.83
CA LEU A 348 7.47 12.04 6.63
C LEU A 348 6.42 11.26 7.46
N PHE A 349 6.44 9.94 7.39
CA PHE A 349 5.55 9.07 8.15
C PHE A 349 6.34 8.15 9.09
N ALA A 350 5.87 8.02 10.33
CA ALA A 350 6.41 7.09 11.31
C ALA A 350 5.32 6.14 11.81
N HIS A 351 5.44 4.87 11.44
CA HIS A 351 4.50 3.78 11.76
C HIS A 351 5.15 2.73 12.65
N ASP A 352 4.33 1.88 13.28
CA ASP A 352 4.74 0.58 13.84
C ASP A 352 6.01 0.62 14.71
N ASN A 353 6.03 1.50 15.71
CA ASN A 353 7.13 1.70 16.65
C ASN A 353 8.44 2.22 16.03
N SER A 354 8.38 2.81 14.84
CA SER A 354 9.53 3.40 14.19
C SER A 354 10.03 4.65 14.93
N THR A 355 11.31 4.97 14.77
CA THR A 355 11.95 6.12 15.41
C THR A 355 12.36 7.16 14.37
N VAL A 356 12.04 8.43 14.61
CA VAL A 356 12.50 9.57 13.81
C VAL A 356 13.32 10.51 14.70
N GLU A 357 14.55 10.78 14.31
CA GLU A 357 15.44 11.74 14.97
C GLU A 357 15.73 12.91 14.02
N ILE A 358 15.37 14.13 14.42
CA ILE A 358 15.62 15.35 13.63
C ILE A 358 16.57 16.24 14.42
N SER A 359 17.75 16.49 13.86
CA SER A 359 18.78 17.38 14.41
C SER A 359 19.06 18.58 13.52
N GLY A 360 18.59 18.56 12.27
CA GLY A 360 18.70 19.63 11.28
C GLY A 360 17.82 19.36 10.07
N GLY A 361 17.81 20.29 9.10
CA GLY A 361 16.96 20.20 7.90
C GLY A 361 15.54 20.75 8.10
N ASP A 362 14.74 20.67 7.04
CA ASP A 362 13.36 21.18 7.00
C ASP A 362 12.36 20.05 6.64
N VAL A 363 11.32 19.88 7.44
CA VAL A 363 10.24 18.90 7.21
C VAL A 363 8.91 19.64 7.08
N SER A 364 8.24 19.53 5.93
CA SER A 364 6.95 20.21 5.74
C SER A 364 5.84 19.61 6.60
N LYS A 365 5.75 18.28 6.62
CA LYS A 365 4.76 17.54 7.38
C LYS A 365 5.33 16.25 7.93
N LEU A 366 5.10 16.02 9.21
CA LEU A 366 5.41 14.79 9.93
C LEU A 366 4.11 14.17 10.43
N ASP A 367 3.71 13.06 9.82
CA ASP A 367 2.57 12.25 10.21
C ASP A 367 3.04 11.10 11.11
N VAL A 368 2.42 10.95 12.27
CA VAL A 368 2.78 9.92 13.24
C VAL A 368 1.54 9.12 13.62
N SER A 369 1.59 7.80 13.42
CA SER A 369 0.48 6.90 13.78
C SER A 369 0.77 6.16 15.08
N ASP A 370 -0.30 5.69 15.71
CA ASP A 370 -0.27 4.76 16.84
C ASP A 370 0.57 5.22 18.04
N LEU A 371 0.52 6.52 18.36
CA LEU A 371 1.15 7.04 19.56
C LEU A 371 0.41 6.51 20.80
N ARG A 372 1.10 5.70 21.61
CA ARG A 372 0.63 5.21 22.92
C ARG A 372 1.63 5.62 24.01
N SER A 373 1.20 5.58 25.26
CA SER A 373 2.04 5.95 26.40
C SER A 373 3.08 4.87 26.75
N ASP A 374 2.79 3.61 26.43
CA ASP A 374 3.60 2.42 26.74
C ASP A 374 4.39 1.86 25.55
N SER A 375 4.04 2.29 24.34
CA SER A 375 4.51 1.76 23.07
C SER A 375 4.19 2.76 21.94
N GLY A 376 4.70 2.53 20.73
CA GLY A 376 4.43 3.41 19.59
C GLY A 376 5.68 4.12 19.05
N SER A 377 5.47 4.82 17.94
CA SER A 377 6.52 5.54 17.22
C SER A 377 7.12 6.65 18.09
N ARG A 378 8.43 6.83 18.00
CA ARG A 378 9.18 7.82 18.80
C ARG A 378 9.76 8.89 17.92
N ILE A 379 9.57 10.15 18.30
CA ILE A 379 10.03 11.31 17.56
C ILE A 379 10.87 12.18 18.50
N ASN A 380 12.10 12.50 18.10
CA ASN A 380 12.95 13.42 18.84
C ASN A 380 13.48 14.52 17.92
N ILE A 381 13.08 15.76 18.18
CA ILE A 381 13.43 16.94 17.39
C ILE A 381 14.32 17.84 18.25
N THR A 382 15.62 17.84 17.96
CA THR A 382 16.64 18.60 18.68
C THR A 382 17.13 19.83 17.91
N GLY A 383 16.84 19.91 16.61
CA GLY A 383 17.17 21.01 15.73
C GLY A 383 16.40 20.92 14.40
N GLY A 384 16.67 21.83 13.47
CA GLY A 384 15.92 21.94 12.20
C GLY A 384 14.55 22.60 12.36
N SER A 385 13.69 22.45 11.35
CA SER A 385 12.32 22.94 11.35
C SER A 385 11.32 21.86 10.90
N VAL A 386 10.18 21.78 11.58
CA VAL A 386 9.03 20.96 11.22
C VAL A 386 7.81 21.88 11.13
N GLU A 387 7.28 22.09 9.94
CA GLU A 387 6.16 23.03 9.74
C GLU A 387 4.87 22.53 10.40
N THR A 388 4.52 21.24 10.22
CA THR A 388 3.35 20.63 10.85
C THR A 388 3.65 19.22 11.35
N ILE A 389 3.29 18.93 12.59
CA ILE A 389 3.15 17.56 13.11
C ILE A 389 1.67 17.20 13.11
N GLN A 390 1.32 16.05 12.54
CA GLN A 390 0.00 15.43 12.68
C GLN A 390 0.15 14.15 13.48
N ALA A 391 -0.33 14.17 14.72
CA ALA A 391 -0.18 13.10 15.70
C ALA A 391 -1.50 12.37 15.92
N ASN A 392 -1.51 11.04 15.76
CA ASN A 392 -2.65 10.19 16.08
C ASN A 392 -2.40 9.49 17.42
N VAL A 393 -3.07 9.97 18.47
CA VAL A 393 -2.94 9.48 19.85
C VAL A 393 -4.00 8.42 20.12
N ARG A 394 -3.57 7.28 20.67
CA ARG A 394 -4.46 6.19 21.09
C ARG A 394 -4.36 5.97 22.59
N LEU A 395 -5.50 6.09 23.27
CA LEU A 395 -5.65 5.93 24.72
C LEU A 395 -6.32 4.59 25.03
N VAL A 396 -5.71 3.81 25.92
CA VAL A 396 -6.23 2.52 26.40
C VAL A 396 -6.00 2.41 27.91
N GLY A 397 -6.67 1.49 28.60
CA GLY A 397 -6.35 1.19 30.00
C GLY A 397 -6.64 2.32 30.98
N ASN A 398 -7.57 3.22 30.67
CA ASN A 398 -7.95 4.41 31.46
C ASN A 398 -6.89 5.52 31.45
N ASP A 399 -6.29 5.75 30.28
CA ASP A 399 -5.31 6.80 30.07
C ASP A 399 -5.92 8.22 30.11
N HIS A 400 -5.07 9.20 30.39
CA HIS A 400 -5.44 10.62 30.39
C HIS A 400 -4.56 11.42 29.42
N PHE A 401 -5.20 12.20 28.55
CA PHE A 401 -4.52 13.06 27.59
C PHE A 401 -5.06 14.49 27.66
N SER A 402 -4.16 15.48 27.61
CA SER A 402 -4.54 16.90 27.58
C SER A 402 -3.81 17.61 26.45
N PHE A 403 -4.56 18.36 25.65
CA PHE A 403 -4.05 19.11 24.51
C PHE A 403 -4.30 20.61 24.68
N THR A 404 -3.22 21.36 24.66
CA THR A 404 -3.18 22.82 24.69
C THR A 404 -2.85 23.41 23.32
N GLY A 405 -2.45 22.57 22.36
CA GLY A 405 -2.01 22.98 21.02
C GLY A 405 -0.50 22.97 20.83
N SER A 406 0.25 22.42 21.80
CA SER A 406 1.70 22.43 21.83
C SER A 406 2.26 21.03 21.62
N VAL A 407 3.45 20.93 21.02
CA VAL A 407 4.17 19.65 20.87
C VAL A 407 4.54 19.04 22.23
N SER A 408 4.69 19.86 23.27
CA SER A 408 4.94 19.40 24.64
C SER A 408 3.84 18.50 25.19
N ASP A 409 2.62 18.62 24.66
CA ASP A 409 1.47 17.79 25.05
C ASP A 409 1.69 16.31 24.66
N LEU A 410 2.55 16.05 23.67
CA LEU A 410 2.83 14.71 23.13
C LEU A 410 4.05 14.03 23.76
N ALA A 411 4.75 14.69 24.71
CA ALA A 411 5.98 14.17 25.30
C ALA A 411 5.82 12.83 26.02
N GLY A 412 4.68 12.64 26.71
CA GLY A 412 4.32 11.37 27.36
C GLY A 412 4.01 10.23 26.38
N TYR A 413 3.87 10.54 25.09
CA TYR A 413 3.53 9.62 24.01
C TYR A 413 4.69 9.48 23.01
N GLY A 414 5.92 9.83 23.42
CA GLY A 414 7.12 9.60 22.63
C GLY A 414 7.49 10.68 21.62
N VAL A 415 6.80 11.84 21.60
CA VAL A 415 7.14 12.97 20.73
C VAL A 415 7.75 14.11 21.54
N GLN A 416 9.03 14.38 21.33
CA GLN A 416 9.77 15.44 22.01
C GLN A 416 10.36 16.41 21.00
N ALA A 417 10.25 17.71 21.27
CA ALA A 417 10.79 18.73 20.40
C ALA A 417 11.37 19.91 21.18
N ALA A 418 12.49 20.44 20.70
CA ALA A 418 13.07 21.68 21.20
C ALA A 418 12.18 22.88 20.82
N GLU A 419 12.20 23.90 21.67
CA GLU A 419 11.38 25.10 21.48
C GLU A 419 11.66 25.77 20.13
N GLY A 420 10.58 26.16 19.43
CA GLY A 420 10.67 26.85 18.14
C GLY A 420 10.99 25.97 16.94
N THR A 421 11.17 24.65 17.12
CA THR A 421 11.41 23.71 15.99
C THR A 421 10.13 23.24 15.30
N VAL A 422 8.97 23.32 15.97
CA VAL A 422 7.68 22.89 15.43
C VAL A 422 6.76 24.08 15.24
N GLY A 423 6.21 24.23 14.03
CA GLY A 423 5.28 25.30 13.67
C GLY A 423 3.87 25.03 14.19
N ASN A 424 3.22 23.98 13.68
CA ASN A 424 1.85 23.62 14.02
C ASN A 424 1.76 22.18 14.53
N VAL A 425 0.85 21.93 15.47
CA VAL A 425 0.49 20.58 15.92
C VAL A 425 -0.99 20.33 15.63
N ARG A 426 -1.25 19.27 14.88
CA ARG A 426 -2.58 18.74 14.58
C ARG A 426 -2.72 17.38 15.24
N LEU A 427 -3.93 17.13 15.74
CA LEU A 427 -4.21 15.94 16.53
C LEU A 427 -5.36 15.13 15.93
N GLY A 428 -5.27 13.81 16.02
CA GLY A 428 -6.40 12.88 16.02
C GLY A 428 -6.36 12.03 17.29
N VAL A 429 -7.51 11.73 17.89
CA VAL A 429 -7.58 10.97 19.15
C VAL A 429 -8.55 9.80 19.04
N LEU A 430 -8.08 8.63 19.42
CA LEU A 430 -8.90 7.45 19.68
C LEU A 430 -8.81 7.10 21.16
N ALA A 431 -9.93 7.20 21.88
CA ALA A 431 -10.02 6.89 23.30
C ALA A 431 -10.95 5.69 23.54
N SER A 432 -10.43 4.68 24.22
CA SER A 432 -11.16 3.47 24.61
C SER A 432 -11.05 3.22 26.13
N ASP A 433 -11.80 2.23 26.63
CA ASP A 433 -11.94 1.92 28.05
C ASP A 433 -12.53 3.11 28.84
N SER A 434 -11.97 3.49 29.99
CA SER A 434 -12.38 4.69 30.74
C SER A 434 -11.40 5.85 30.57
N SER A 435 -10.87 6.03 29.36
CA SER A 435 -9.85 7.06 29.10
C SER A 435 -10.45 8.47 29.05
N THR A 436 -9.65 9.50 29.34
CA THR A 436 -10.10 10.90 29.29
C THR A 436 -9.25 11.73 28.33
N VAL A 437 -9.93 12.44 27.44
CA VAL A 437 -9.35 13.43 26.51
C VAL A 437 -9.74 14.83 26.97
N GLY A 438 -8.79 15.73 27.14
CA GLY A 438 -9.05 17.14 27.45
C GLY A 438 -8.48 18.06 26.36
N ILE A 439 -9.32 18.85 25.71
CA ILE A 439 -8.91 19.85 24.72
C ILE A 439 -9.13 21.24 25.31
N ALA A 440 -8.04 21.98 25.51
CA ALA A 440 -8.02 23.35 26.02
C ALA A 440 -7.59 24.37 24.95
N GLY A 441 -6.92 23.92 23.89
CA GLY A 441 -6.42 24.76 22.80
C GLY A 441 -6.03 23.95 21.57
N GLY A 442 -5.44 24.61 20.57
CA GLY A 442 -4.98 23.97 19.34
C GLY A 442 -6.09 23.52 18.39
N SER A 443 -5.71 22.72 17.38
CA SER A 443 -6.61 22.16 16.36
C SER A 443 -6.54 20.63 16.34
N VAL A 444 -7.70 19.99 16.47
CA VAL A 444 -7.89 18.53 16.38
C VAL A 444 -8.54 18.20 15.03
N HIS A 445 -7.70 18.15 14.00
CA HIS A 445 -8.10 17.92 12.61
C HIS A 445 -8.49 16.45 12.33
N GLY A 446 -7.81 15.51 12.99
CA GLY A 446 -8.11 14.08 12.89
C GLY A 446 -9.33 13.65 13.71
N GLY A 447 -10.01 14.60 14.36
CA GLY A 447 -11.18 14.37 15.20
C GLY A 447 -10.90 13.59 16.49
N ILE A 448 -11.97 13.31 17.22
CA ILE A 448 -11.96 12.55 18.47
C ILE A 448 -13.00 11.43 18.37
N GLN A 449 -12.58 10.21 18.63
CA GLN A 449 -13.46 9.06 18.83
C GLN A 449 -13.37 8.61 20.28
N ALA A 450 -14.47 8.68 21.01
CA ALA A 450 -14.60 8.12 22.35
C ALA A 450 -15.45 6.84 22.29
N TYR A 451 -14.96 5.77 22.91
CA TYR A 451 -15.60 4.46 23.05
C TYR A 451 -15.74 4.07 24.53
N ASP A 452 -16.46 2.98 24.79
CA ASP A 452 -16.68 2.39 26.11
C ASP A 452 -17.27 3.40 27.11
N THR A 453 -16.51 3.80 28.11
CA THR A 453 -16.88 4.79 29.14
C THR A 453 -15.92 5.98 29.13
N SER A 454 -15.28 6.24 27.98
CA SER A 454 -14.32 7.33 27.84
C SER A 454 -14.98 8.70 27.90
N THR A 455 -14.23 9.73 28.28
CA THR A 455 -14.72 11.11 28.40
C THR A 455 -13.91 12.07 27.54
N ALA A 456 -14.57 12.87 26.70
CA ALA A 456 -13.95 13.98 25.96
C ALA A 456 -14.41 15.33 26.52
N ASN A 457 -13.47 16.14 27.02
CA ASN A 457 -13.73 17.46 27.61
C ASN A 457 -13.19 18.57 26.70
N ILE A 458 -14.07 19.37 26.11
CA ILE A 458 -13.74 20.51 25.25
C ILE A 458 -13.93 21.81 26.04
N THR A 459 -12.82 22.45 26.36
CA THR A 459 -12.73 23.68 27.15
C THR A 459 -12.10 24.84 26.36
N GLY A 460 -11.71 24.58 25.12
CA GLY A 460 -11.13 25.53 24.17
C GLY A 460 -10.69 24.82 22.89
N GLY A 461 -9.97 25.50 22.01
CA GLY A 461 -9.49 24.94 20.74
C GLY A 461 -10.58 24.70 19.70
N SER A 462 -10.24 23.98 18.63
CA SER A 462 -11.14 23.58 17.54
C SER A 462 -11.04 22.08 17.26
N VAL A 463 -12.18 21.41 17.11
CA VAL A 463 -12.28 19.98 16.77
C VAL A 463 -13.14 19.81 15.52
N ASP A 464 -12.63 19.12 14.51
CA ASP A 464 -13.34 18.97 13.23
C ASP A 464 -14.52 18.00 13.33
N TRP A 465 -14.35 16.90 14.04
CA TRP A 465 -15.43 15.96 14.30
C TRP A 465 -15.20 15.22 15.61
N LEU A 466 -16.29 14.97 16.32
CA LEU A 466 -16.28 14.35 17.64
C LEU A 466 -17.39 13.31 17.67
N ASN A 467 -17.01 12.04 17.85
CA ASN A 467 -17.95 10.93 17.96
C ASN A 467 -17.90 10.34 19.36
N ALA A 468 -19.03 10.40 20.06
CA ALA A 468 -19.27 9.69 21.30
C ALA A 468 -19.97 8.37 20.95
N ASN A 469 -19.32 7.24 21.24
CA ASN A 469 -19.88 5.92 21.03
C ASN A 469 -20.11 5.23 22.37
N GLU A 470 -21.00 4.25 22.39
CA GLU A 470 -21.30 3.43 23.55
C GLU A 470 -21.66 4.29 24.78
N SER A 471 -21.19 3.96 25.98
CA SER A 471 -21.48 4.73 27.20
C SER A 471 -20.51 5.89 27.44
N SER A 472 -19.91 6.44 26.39
CA SER A 472 -18.94 7.54 26.49
C SER A 472 -19.62 8.89 26.76
N MET A 473 -18.83 9.84 27.27
CA MET A 473 -19.28 11.18 27.65
C MET A 473 -18.53 12.26 26.89
N VAL A 474 -19.26 13.30 26.46
CA VAL A 474 -18.68 14.51 25.85
C VAL A 474 -19.12 15.73 26.63
N ASN A 475 -18.18 16.56 27.07
CA ASN A 475 -18.46 17.80 27.76
C ASN A 475 -17.91 18.98 26.95
N ILE A 476 -18.76 19.92 26.54
CA ILE A 476 -18.38 21.12 25.81
C ILE A 476 -18.75 22.36 26.65
N SER A 477 -17.73 23.13 27.03
CA SER A 477 -17.90 24.37 27.81
C SER A 477 -17.36 25.60 27.08
N SER A 478 -16.48 25.42 26.09
CA SER A 478 -15.97 26.46 25.19
C SER A 478 -15.40 25.81 23.93
N GLY A 479 -14.73 26.60 23.08
CA GLY A 479 -14.14 26.12 21.82
C GLY A 479 -15.16 25.95 20.70
N THR A 480 -14.70 25.36 19.59
CA THR A 480 -15.49 25.09 18.39
C THR A 480 -15.45 23.62 18.04
N VAL A 481 -16.61 23.01 17.80
CA VAL A 481 -16.74 21.63 17.28
C VAL A 481 -17.52 21.69 15.99
N TYR A 482 -16.94 21.24 14.88
CA TYR A 482 -17.64 21.32 13.61
C TYR A 482 -18.76 20.26 13.48
N ARG A 483 -18.49 19.01 13.88
CA ARG A 483 -19.53 17.97 13.97
C ARG A 483 -19.46 17.19 15.26
N LEU A 484 -20.59 17.04 15.95
CA LEU A 484 -20.78 16.15 17.08
C LEU A 484 -21.76 15.03 16.70
N SER A 485 -21.36 13.77 16.90
CA SER A 485 -22.24 12.61 16.79
C SER A 485 -22.31 11.90 18.14
N ALA A 486 -23.52 11.75 18.69
CA ALA A 486 -23.78 10.94 19.88
C ALA A 486 -24.47 9.64 19.46
N LEU A 487 -23.79 8.51 19.70
CA LEU A 487 -24.11 7.18 19.20
C LEU A 487 -24.19 6.18 20.37
N ASP A 488 -24.96 5.10 20.19
CA ASP A 488 -24.94 3.88 21.00
C ASP A 488 -25.09 4.05 22.54
N GLY A 489 -25.84 5.07 22.99
CA GLY A 489 -26.14 5.28 24.42
C GLY A 489 -25.23 6.29 25.11
N SER A 490 -24.51 7.09 24.33
CA SER A 490 -23.58 8.10 24.84
C SER A 490 -24.31 9.32 25.41
N GLU A 491 -23.59 10.09 26.21
CA GLU A 491 -24.08 11.32 26.81
C GLU A 491 -23.22 12.51 26.37
N SER A 492 -23.85 13.61 25.96
CA SER A 492 -23.14 14.86 25.68
C SER A 492 -23.75 16.04 26.43
N GLU A 493 -22.91 16.81 27.11
CA GLU A 493 -23.26 17.99 27.89
C GLU A 493 -22.66 19.24 27.24
N ILE A 494 -23.51 20.17 26.81
CA ILE A 494 -23.11 21.42 26.14
C ILE A 494 -23.55 22.59 27.02
N SER A 495 -22.58 23.25 27.63
CA SER A 495 -22.78 24.42 28.50
C SER A 495 -22.24 25.72 27.90
N GLY A 496 -21.45 25.64 26.83
CA GLY A 496 -20.86 26.78 26.13
C GLY A 496 -20.20 26.37 24.80
N GLY A 497 -19.44 27.29 24.20
CA GLY A 497 -18.78 27.06 22.90
C GLY A 497 -19.73 27.14 21.70
N SER A 498 -19.22 26.72 20.53
CA SER A 498 -19.98 26.64 19.29
C SER A 498 -19.91 25.22 18.72
N VAL A 499 -21.05 24.67 18.31
CA VAL A 499 -21.11 23.39 17.60
C VAL A 499 -21.89 23.57 16.30
N ASP A 500 -21.31 23.22 15.16
CA ASP A 500 -21.96 23.51 13.87
C ASP A 500 -23.05 22.50 13.53
N GLU A 501 -22.82 21.22 13.76
CA GLU A 501 -23.78 20.14 13.50
C GLU A 501 -23.80 19.16 14.66
N ILE A 502 -25.00 18.79 15.13
CA ILE A 502 -25.19 17.76 16.14
C ILE A 502 -26.17 16.71 15.61
N SER A 503 -25.75 15.45 15.59
CA SER A 503 -26.62 14.32 15.30
C SER A 503 -26.63 13.33 16.47
N VAL A 504 -27.84 12.99 16.93
CA VAL A 504 -28.06 12.13 18.09
C VAL A 504 -28.83 10.90 17.63
N TYR A 505 -28.28 9.73 17.94
CA TYR A 505 -28.81 8.44 17.51
C TYR A 505 -29.06 7.50 18.69
N ASP A 506 -29.77 6.41 18.41
CA ASP A 506 -30.00 5.30 19.34
C ASP A 506 -30.57 5.77 20.68
N ASN A 507 -30.11 5.26 21.82
CA ASN A 507 -30.55 5.66 23.15
C ASN A 507 -29.67 6.78 23.75
N SER A 508 -28.95 7.53 22.91
CA SER A 508 -28.04 8.57 23.34
C SER A 508 -28.76 9.85 23.78
N THR A 509 -28.12 10.61 24.66
CA THR A 509 -28.68 11.84 25.23
C THR A 509 -27.75 13.04 25.00
N VAL A 510 -28.31 14.15 24.52
CA VAL A 510 -27.60 15.44 24.45
C VAL A 510 -28.34 16.48 25.28
N ASN A 511 -27.63 17.07 26.24
CA ASN A 511 -28.13 18.10 27.15
C ASN A 511 -27.47 19.45 26.82
N ILE A 512 -28.28 20.47 26.59
CA ILE A 512 -27.84 21.81 26.21
C ILE A 512 -28.32 22.82 27.26
N SER A 513 -27.36 23.42 27.95
CA SER A 513 -27.54 24.45 28.96
C SER A 513 -26.88 25.79 28.59
N GLY A 514 -26.22 25.85 27.43
CA GLY A 514 -25.62 27.05 26.87
C GLY A 514 -24.93 26.76 25.54
N GLY A 515 -24.19 27.75 25.00
CA GLY A 515 -23.49 27.63 23.71
C GLY A 515 -24.35 27.98 22.49
N SER A 516 -23.76 27.81 21.31
CA SER A 516 -24.36 28.19 20.02
C SER A 516 -24.30 27.04 19.03
N ILE A 517 -25.47 26.64 18.51
CA ILE A 517 -25.64 25.66 17.44
C ILE A 517 -26.16 26.40 16.21
N THR A 518 -25.31 27.26 15.67
CA THR A 518 -25.68 28.26 14.67
C THR A 518 -24.72 28.33 13.50
N GLY A 519 -23.82 27.35 13.35
CA GLY A 519 -22.83 27.27 12.27
C GLY A 519 -23.45 27.24 10.87
N GLU A 520 -22.65 27.08 9.82
CA GLU A 520 -23.11 27.10 8.42
C GLU A 520 -24.22 26.06 8.14
N TRP A 521 -24.20 24.95 8.89
CA TRP A 521 -25.22 23.90 8.84
C TRP A 521 -26.16 23.88 10.06
N GLY A 522 -25.70 24.34 11.24
CA GLY A 522 -26.51 24.80 12.39
C GLY A 522 -27.72 23.94 12.73
N GLU A 523 -27.59 22.62 12.58
CA GLU A 523 -28.70 21.69 12.67
C GLU A 523 -28.45 20.71 13.82
N LEU A 524 -29.41 20.64 14.74
CA LEU A 524 -29.46 19.68 15.82
C LEU A 524 -30.55 18.66 15.54
N LYS A 525 -30.16 17.38 15.41
CA LYS A 525 -31.06 16.30 15.00
C LYS A 525 -31.13 15.19 16.04
N ALA A 526 -32.34 14.83 16.45
CA ALA A 526 -32.62 13.64 17.25
C ALA A 526 -33.24 12.56 16.36
N TYR A 527 -32.64 11.37 16.33
CA TYR A 527 -33.10 10.20 15.58
C TYR A 527 -33.45 9.02 16.50
N GLY A 528 -34.36 8.14 16.07
CA GLY A 528 -34.57 6.85 16.72
C GLY A 528 -35.11 7.01 18.15
N SER A 529 -34.48 6.38 19.14
CA SER A 529 -34.86 6.50 20.57
C SER A 529 -34.12 7.61 21.33
N SER A 530 -33.47 8.53 20.62
CA SER A 530 -32.56 9.49 21.25
C SER A 530 -33.31 10.61 21.97
N THR A 531 -32.62 11.26 22.90
CA THR A 531 -33.17 12.37 23.68
C THR A 531 -32.28 13.61 23.57
N VAL A 532 -32.89 14.75 23.26
CA VAL A 532 -32.24 16.06 23.27
C VAL A 532 -32.97 16.95 24.27
N ASN A 533 -32.25 17.52 25.24
CA ASN A 533 -32.80 18.46 26.22
C ASN A 533 -32.16 19.84 26.04
N VAL A 534 -32.97 20.89 25.86
CA VAL A 534 -32.51 22.27 25.72
C VAL A 534 -33.11 23.13 26.83
N SER A 535 -32.25 23.76 27.62
CA SER A 535 -32.62 24.63 28.74
C SER A 535 -32.09 26.06 28.59
N ALA A 536 -31.10 26.26 27.73
CA ALA A 536 -30.55 27.56 27.36
C ALA A 536 -29.66 27.41 26.09
N GLY A 537 -29.08 28.51 25.62
CA GLY A 537 -28.27 28.55 24.39
C GLY A 537 -29.08 28.97 23.16
N SER A 538 -28.44 28.92 21.99
CA SER A 538 -29.05 29.27 20.70
C SER A 538 -28.95 28.10 19.74
N VAL A 539 -30.06 27.69 19.13
CA VAL A 539 -30.14 26.62 18.13
C VAL A 539 -30.79 27.18 16.88
N ARG A 540 -30.09 27.17 15.75
CA ARG A 540 -30.62 27.72 14.50
C ARG A 540 -31.75 26.85 13.93
N SER A 541 -31.51 25.56 13.80
CA SER A 541 -32.48 24.59 13.27
C SER A 541 -32.50 23.34 14.14
N LEU A 542 -33.70 22.94 14.55
CA LEU A 542 -33.93 21.79 15.42
C LEU A 542 -34.82 20.75 14.73
N GLY A 543 -34.41 19.49 14.70
CA GLY A 543 -35.12 18.42 14.01
C GLY A 543 -35.29 17.17 14.87
N ALA A 544 -36.52 16.70 15.02
CA ALA A 544 -36.82 15.40 15.62
C ALA A 544 -37.31 14.44 14.52
N TRP A 545 -36.77 13.22 14.50
CA TRP A 545 -36.99 12.24 13.43
C TRP A 545 -37.14 10.83 13.97
N ASN A 546 -38.01 10.03 13.35
CA ASN A 546 -38.11 8.57 13.53
C ASN A 546 -38.17 8.11 15.01
N GLY A 547 -38.97 8.78 15.83
CA GLY A 547 -39.10 8.48 17.27
C GLY A 547 -38.30 9.40 18.21
N GLY A 548 -37.41 10.23 17.66
CA GLY A 548 -36.53 11.10 18.46
C GLY A 548 -37.32 12.01 19.39
N THR A 549 -36.81 12.20 20.61
CA THR A 549 -37.45 13.01 21.65
C THR A 549 -36.66 14.30 21.89
N ILE A 550 -37.35 15.43 21.89
CA ILE A 550 -36.77 16.76 22.17
C ILE A 550 -37.58 17.44 23.29
N ASN A 551 -36.89 17.93 24.32
CA ASN A 551 -37.50 18.67 25.43
C ASN A 551 -36.90 20.08 25.51
N LEU A 552 -37.76 21.09 25.48
CA LEU A 552 -37.40 22.51 25.49
C LEU A 552 -37.93 23.18 26.75
N SER A 553 -37.05 23.82 27.52
CA SER A 553 -37.39 24.59 28.73
C SER A 553 -36.76 25.99 28.77
N GLY A 554 -35.96 26.31 27.75
CA GLY A 554 -35.30 27.60 27.56
C GLY A 554 -34.45 27.63 26.30
N GLY A 555 -33.76 28.74 26.07
CA GLY A 555 -32.95 28.98 24.88
C GLY A 555 -33.67 29.73 23.77
N ASP A 556 -32.97 29.95 22.65
CA ASP A 556 -33.48 30.57 21.44
C ASP A 556 -33.42 29.55 20.30
N VAL A 557 -34.59 29.10 19.81
CA VAL A 557 -34.71 28.08 18.76
C VAL A 557 -35.35 28.73 17.54
N GLY A 558 -34.59 28.84 16.46
CA GLY A 558 -35.03 29.48 15.23
C GLY A 558 -36.16 28.71 14.54
N THR A 559 -35.84 27.51 14.05
CA THR A 559 -36.80 26.65 13.34
C THR A 559 -36.90 25.27 13.99
N LEU A 560 -38.08 24.66 13.90
CA LEU A 560 -38.36 23.31 14.39
C LEU A 560 -39.00 22.45 13.30
N ARG A 561 -38.49 21.22 13.17
CA ARG A 561 -39.04 20.16 12.31
C ARG A 561 -39.34 18.91 13.11
N ALA A 562 -40.61 18.59 13.30
CA ALA A 562 -41.06 17.34 13.92
C ALA A 562 -41.52 16.34 12.84
N ASN A 563 -40.78 15.24 12.69
CA ASN A 563 -40.98 14.23 11.65
C ASN A 563 -41.26 12.86 12.27
N GLN A 564 -42.12 12.08 11.61
CA GLN A 564 -42.24 10.63 11.77
C GLN A 564 -42.07 10.09 13.20
N PHE A 565 -43.16 9.98 13.96
CA PHE A 565 -43.17 9.37 15.31
C PHE A 565 -42.32 10.09 16.37
N SER A 566 -41.70 11.22 16.04
CA SER A 566 -40.95 12.03 17.00
C SER A 566 -41.85 12.71 18.02
N THR A 567 -41.30 13.02 19.19
CA THR A 567 -41.96 13.84 20.22
C THR A 567 -41.15 15.09 20.52
N VAL A 568 -41.79 16.27 20.48
CA VAL A 568 -41.19 17.53 20.91
C VAL A 568 -42.04 18.14 22.02
N THR A 569 -41.44 18.50 23.14
CA THR A 569 -42.14 19.10 24.29
C THR A 569 -41.61 20.49 24.58
N PHE A 570 -42.49 21.49 24.64
CA PHE A 570 -42.20 22.83 25.15
C PHE A 570 -42.73 22.98 26.58
N LEU A 571 -41.84 23.35 27.50
CA LEU A 571 -42.13 23.70 28.89
C LEU A 571 -42.05 25.22 29.03
N GLY A 572 -43.20 25.89 29.03
CA GLY A 572 -43.28 27.35 28.97
C GLY A 572 -44.59 27.91 29.48
N LEU A 573 -44.78 29.21 29.29
CA LEU A 573 -45.94 30.00 29.70
C LEU A 573 -46.41 30.84 28.52
N ASP A 574 -47.67 31.29 28.58
CA ASP A 574 -48.24 32.27 27.65
C ASP A 574 -48.03 31.93 26.16
N PHE A 575 -48.26 30.66 25.79
CA PHE A 575 -48.15 30.22 24.40
C PHE A 575 -49.11 30.99 23.48
N VAL A 576 -48.57 31.56 22.41
CA VAL A 576 -49.31 32.25 21.35
C VAL A 576 -49.07 31.52 20.04
N LEU A 577 -50.16 31.01 19.46
CA LEU A 577 -50.18 30.31 18.18
C LEU A 577 -50.38 31.33 17.06
N GLY A 578 -49.39 31.44 16.17
CA GLY A 578 -49.48 32.25 14.96
C GLY A 578 -50.42 31.66 13.91
N GLU A 579 -50.50 32.33 12.76
CA GLU A 579 -51.27 31.84 11.62
C GLU A 579 -50.80 30.45 11.18
N GLY A 580 -51.76 29.53 10.96
CA GLY A 580 -51.48 28.14 10.56
C GLY A 580 -51.27 27.15 11.71
N LEU A 581 -51.22 27.64 12.96
CA LEU A 581 -51.13 26.82 14.16
C LEU A 581 -52.48 26.74 14.89
N GLU A 582 -52.84 25.55 15.36
CA GLU A 582 -54.04 25.32 16.16
C GLU A 582 -53.81 24.32 17.30
N TRP A 583 -54.71 24.35 18.29
CA TRP A 583 -54.72 23.38 19.37
C TRP A 583 -55.38 22.08 18.92
N GLY A 584 -54.68 20.97 19.12
CA GLY A 584 -55.22 19.61 19.00
C GLY A 584 -55.92 19.15 20.27
N GLU A 585 -56.06 17.84 20.42
CA GLU A 585 -56.58 17.27 21.66
C GLU A 585 -55.57 17.45 22.81
N GLY A 586 -56.03 18.00 23.93
CA GLY A 586 -55.19 18.24 25.10
C GLY A 586 -54.19 19.39 24.90
N TYR A 587 -52.90 19.08 24.97
CA TYR A 587 -51.79 20.04 24.86
C TYR A 587 -51.02 19.93 23.54
N GLU A 588 -51.58 19.21 22.57
CA GLU A 588 -50.93 18.99 21.28
C GLU A 588 -51.05 20.23 20.37
N LEU A 589 -49.97 20.56 19.68
CA LEU A 589 -49.91 21.59 18.64
C LEU A 589 -50.06 20.96 17.26
N ILE A 590 -51.00 21.47 16.47
CA ILE A 590 -51.25 21.04 15.09
C ILE A 590 -50.88 22.17 14.14
N GLY A 591 -50.35 21.80 12.97
CA GLY A 591 -50.03 22.72 11.88
C GLY A 591 -48.60 23.24 11.90
N THR A 592 -48.37 24.27 11.08
CA THR A 592 -47.06 24.92 10.84
C THR A 592 -47.23 26.43 10.92
N GLY A 593 -46.21 27.16 11.40
CA GLY A 593 -46.26 28.61 11.59
C GLY A 593 -45.44 29.08 12.79
N ILE A 594 -45.53 30.37 13.12
CA ILE A 594 -44.76 30.95 14.23
C ILE A 594 -45.43 30.63 15.57
N LEU A 595 -44.77 29.82 16.38
CA LEU A 595 -45.11 29.61 17.80
C LEU A 595 -44.31 30.59 18.64
N SER A 596 -44.93 31.21 19.64
CA SER A 596 -44.21 32.06 20.59
C SER A 596 -44.72 31.87 22.00
N GLY A 597 -43.93 32.31 22.99
CA GLY A 597 -44.29 32.21 24.39
C GLY A 597 -43.24 32.82 25.31
N GLN A 598 -43.32 32.43 26.57
CA GLN A 598 -42.36 32.82 27.60
C GLN A 598 -41.79 31.57 28.29
N TRP A 599 -40.49 31.53 28.51
CA TRP A 599 -39.87 30.50 29.36
C TRP A 599 -40.13 30.80 30.84
N LEU A 600 -39.90 29.83 31.72
CA LEU A 600 -40.12 29.99 33.18
C LEU A 600 -39.25 31.08 33.82
N ASN A 601 -38.13 31.43 33.19
CA ASN A 601 -37.26 32.53 33.62
C ASN A 601 -37.75 33.92 33.15
N GLY A 602 -38.87 33.98 32.44
CA GLY A 602 -39.46 35.22 31.92
C GLY A 602 -38.95 35.65 30.54
N ALA A 603 -37.99 34.96 29.93
CA ALA A 603 -37.51 35.28 28.60
C ALA A 603 -38.58 34.94 27.55
N ARG A 604 -38.85 35.88 26.64
CA ARG A 604 -39.74 35.65 25.50
C ARG A 604 -38.99 34.94 24.38
N TRP A 605 -39.69 34.11 23.64
CA TRP A 605 -39.14 33.36 22.51
C TRP A 605 -40.17 33.24 21.40
N HIS A 606 -39.68 32.96 20.20
CA HIS A 606 -40.48 32.52 19.07
C HIS A 606 -39.72 31.43 18.31
N THR A 607 -40.43 30.49 17.71
CA THR A 607 -39.88 29.40 16.90
C THR A 607 -40.78 29.19 15.70
N ASP A 608 -40.19 29.09 14.51
CA ASP A 608 -40.92 28.73 13.31
C ASP A 608 -41.09 27.21 13.24
N ILE A 609 -42.34 26.75 13.32
CA ILE A 609 -42.70 25.35 13.15
C ILE A 609 -42.79 25.08 11.64
N GLU A 610 -41.67 24.70 11.03
CA GLU A 610 -41.57 24.46 9.59
C GLU A 610 -42.23 23.14 9.18
N VAL A 611 -42.10 22.11 10.01
CA VAL A 611 -42.63 20.77 9.73
C VAL A 611 -43.27 20.18 10.98
N ASN A 612 -44.50 19.72 10.84
CA ASN A 612 -45.24 18.97 11.84
C ASN A 612 -45.95 17.80 11.15
N HIS A 613 -45.25 16.65 11.05
CA HIS A 613 -45.79 15.47 10.39
C HIS A 613 -46.96 14.88 11.18
N THR A 614 -47.98 14.32 10.52
CA THR A 614 -49.19 13.80 11.19
C THR A 614 -48.96 12.64 12.16
N THR A 615 -47.79 12.01 12.09
CA THR A 615 -47.37 10.97 13.03
C THR A 615 -46.38 11.44 14.09
N ALA A 616 -45.94 12.70 14.03
CA ALA A 616 -45.15 13.33 15.09
C ALA A 616 -46.09 14.02 16.09
N THR A 617 -45.58 14.26 17.30
CA THR A 617 -46.33 14.94 18.36
C THR A 617 -45.53 16.13 18.88
N ILE A 618 -46.14 17.31 18.90
CA ILE A 618 -45.59 18.50 19.56
C ILE A 618 -46.50 18.84 20.74
N LEU A 619 -45.97 18.86 21.97
CA LEU A 619 -46.70 19.15 23.20
C LEU A 619 -46.30 20.51 23.77
N LEU A 620 -47.28 21.35 24.08
CA LEU A 620 -47.10 22.64 24.75
C LEU A 620 -47.62 22.52 26.19
N ILE A 621 -46.74 22.31 27.15
CA ILE A 621 -47.12 22.06 28.55
C ILE A 621 -46.98 23.36 29.35
N PRO A 622 -48.09 24.03 29.71
CA PRO A 622 -48.03 25.20 30.59
C PRO A 622 -47.78 24.80 32.04
N GLU A 623 -46.82 25.43 32.72
CA GLU A 623 -46.80 25.37 34.18
C GLU A 623 -47.91 26.28 34.75
N PRO A 624 -48.72 25.83 35.73
CA PRO A 624 -48.40 24.85 36.77
C PRO A 624 -49.01 23.45 36.57
N VAL A 625 -49.39 23.05 35.35
CA VAL A 625 -50.00 21.73 35.12
C VAL A 625 -49.07 20.59 35.57
N THR A 626 -47.75 20.78 35.44
CA THR A 626 -46.71 19.88 35.97
C THR A 626 -46.77 19.73 37.49
N LEU A 627 -46.90 20.83 38.24
CA LEU A 627 -47.03 20.83 39.71
C LEU A 627 -48.36 20.22 40.18
N VAL A 628 -49.43 20.38 39.40
CA VAL A 628 -50.73 19.75 39.66
C VAL A 628 -50.66 18.23 39.40
N LEU A 629 -49.99 17.77 38.35
CA LEU A 629 -49.77 16.35 38.07
C LEU A 629 -48.88 15.66 39.12
N LEU A 630 -47.76 16.29 39.52
CA LEU A 630 -46.91 15.82 40.63
C LEU A 630 -47.65 15.85 41.98
N GLY A 631 -48.44 16.90 42.23
CA GLY A 631 -49.28 17.04 43.42
C GLY A 631 -50.38 15.98 43.51
N LEU A 632 -51.05 15.67 42.40
CA LEU A 632 -52.07 14.62 42.30
C LEU A 632 -51.46 13.22 42.44
N GLY A 633 -50.27 12.98 41.86
CA GLY A 633 -49.51 11.74 42.07
C GLY A 633 -49.07 11.52 43.52
N GLY A 634 -48.63 12.59 44.20
CA GLY A 634 -48.31 12.57 45.63
C GLY A 634 -49.54 12.34 46.53
N LEU A 635 -50.69 12.90 46.16
CA LEU A 635 -51.97 12.64 46.83
C LEU A 635 -52.46 11.20 46.63
N ALA A 636 -52.31 10.63 45.43
CA ALA A 636 -52.65 9.24 45.14
C ALA A 636 -51.78 8.24 45.94
N LEU A 637 -50.50 8.54 46.14
CA LEU A 637 -49.61 7.76 47.00
C LEU A 637 -49.96 7.87 48.50
N ARG A 638 -50.51 9.01 48.94
CA ARG A 638 -50.96 9.21 50.32
C ARG A 638 -52.27 8.46 50.64
N VAL A 639 -53.15 8.28 49.65
CA VAL A 639 -54.37 7.48 49.78
C VAL A 639 -54.06 5.97 49.83
N LYS A 640 -52.98 5.51 49.18
CA LYS A 640 -52.57 4.10 49.18
C LYS A 640 -51.83 3.64 50.46
N LYS A 641 -51.38 4.58 51.31
CA LYS A 641 -50.73 4.29 52.62
C LYS A 641 -51.69 4.32 53.83
N ARG A 642 -52.99 4.58 53.60
CA ARG A 642 -54.05 4.47 54.62
C ARG A 642 -55.14 3.50 54.15
N ARG A 643 -54.77 2.25 53.94
CA ARG A 643 -55.65 1.07 54.10
C ARG A 643 -54.83 -0.05 54.71
#